data_AF-A0A2N2CHL4-F1
#
_entry.id   AF-A0A2N2CHL4-F1
#
_cell.length_a   1.000
_cell.length_b   1.000
_cell.length_c   1.000
_cell.angle_alpha   90.00
_cell.angle_beta   90.00
_cell.angle_gamma   90.00
#
_symmetry.space_group_name_H-M   'P 1'
#
loop_
_entity.id
_entity.type
_entity.pdbx_description
1 polymer ?
#
loop_
_entity_poly.entity_id
_entity_poly.type
_entity_poly.pdbx_seq_one_letter_code
_entity_poly.pdbx_strand_id
1 'polypeptide(L)'
;MTRNLTPEETRALATLSIFVDKRKRYVYVDRFTKKGYQIGQKDLSFLRNFSLRFLIALFVYIVGFSLLQIDWWIAALTALGGLVASELLYRIYFLKKLPEVTVKKADAQSVSWLNVQISEDKAKLRNKLMTFGLLTIISFVFIIFANYQNEYLFTMAAFQAYLFFYTGVIAYGLFKKN
;
A
#
# COMPACT_ATOMS: atom_id res chain seq x y z
N MET A 1 23.21 18.07 4.20
CA MET A 1 22.52 19.21 3.56
C MET A 1 21.03 18.92 3.51
N THR A 2 20.17 19.69 4.18
CA THR A 2 18.71 19.46 4.19
C THR A 2 18.01 20.43 3.23
N ARG A 3 17.74 19.97 2.01
CA ARG A 3 16.89 20.63 1.02
C ARG A 3 15.45 20.71 1.54
N ASN A 4 14.77 21.83 1.31
CA ASN A 4 13.33 21.92 1.54
C ASN A 4 12.63 21.01 0.53
N LEU A 5 11.84 20.05 1.03
CA LEU A 5 11.15 19.08 0.19
C LEU A 5 10.00 19.75 -0.56
N THR A 6 9.81 19.37 -1.82
CA THR A 6 8.62 19.79 -2.56
C THR A 6 7.36 19.12 -1.98
N PRO A 7 6.15 19.66 -2.24
CA PRO A 7 4.91 19.00 -1.85
C PRO A 7 4.79 17.57 -2.40
N GLU A 8 5.35 17.31 -3.58
CA GLU A 8 5.35 16.00 -4.21
C GLU A 8 6.31 15.02 -3.52
N GLU A 9 7.53 15.47 -3.19
CA GLU A 9 8.49 14.66 -2.43
C GLU A 9 7.96 14.31 -1.04
N THR A 10 7.29 15.27 -0.38
CA THR A 10 6.66 15.05 0.92
C THR A 10 5.54 14.00 0.84
N ARG A 11 4.74 14.04 -0.22
CA ARG A 11 3.71 13.01 -0.48
C ARG A 11 4.31 11.65 -0.79
N ALA A 12 5.38 11.59 -1.59
CA ALA A 12 6.07 10.34 -1.90
C ALA A 12 6.71 9.70 -0.65
N LEU A 13 7.09 10.50 0.35
CA LEU A 13 7.51 9.98 1.65
C LEU A 13 6.31 9.51 2.48
N ALA A 14 5.20 10.26 2.46
CA ALA A 14 4.00 9.90 3.19
C ALA A 14 3.39 8.56 2.72
N THR A 15 3.50 8.21 1.43
CA THR A 15 3.09 6.89 0.91
C THR A 15 3.91 5.74 1.51
N LEU A 16 5.17 5.99 1.88
CA LEU A 16 6.05 5.08 2.60
C LEU A 16 5.87 5.17 4.13
N SER A 17 4.88 5.92 4.60
CA SER A 17 4.63 6.23 6.02
C SER A 17 5.78 6.98 6.70
N ILE A 18 6.43 7.86 5.95
CA ILE A 18 7.55 8.69 6.41
C ILE A 18 7.11 10.15 6.40
N PHE A 19 7.37 10.88 7.48
CA PHE A 19 7.28 12.35 7.50
C PHE A 19 8.61 12.97 7.90
N VAL A 20 8.74 14.27 7.65
CA VAL A 20 9.88 15.05 8.10
C VAL A 20 9.48 15.89 9.31
N ASP A 21 10.13 15.64 10.44
CA ASP A 21 9.93 16.38 11.68
C ASP A 21 10.41 17.85 11.54
N LYS A 22 9.98 18.74 12.45
CA LYS A 22 10.42 20.15 12.51
C LYS A 22 11.94 20.31 12.57
N ARG A 23 12.62 19.29 13.11
CA ARG A 23 14.10 19.19 13.16
C ARG A 23 14.73 18.69 11.85
N LYS A 24 13.98 18.61 10.76
CA LYS A 24 14.39 18.10 9.43
C LYS A 24 14.92 16.66 9.45
N ARG A 25 14.38 15.82 10.34
CA ARG A 25 14.70 14.39 10.44
C ARG A 25 13.61 13.56 9.78
N TYR A 26 13.99 12.50 9.08
CA TYR A 26 13.03 11.53 8.55
C TYR A 26 12.55 10.61 9.67
N VAL A 27 11.25 10.52 9.84
CA VAL A 27 10.61 9.68 10.84
C VAL A 27 9.66 8.73 10.13
N TYR A 28 9.97 7.44 10.21
CA TYR A 28 9.08 6.37 9.76
C TYR A 28 8.07 6.05 10.86
N VAL A 29 6.80 5.90 10.50
CA VAL A 29 5.74 5.50 11.41
C VAL A 29 5.28 4.09 11.08
N ASP A 30 5.44 3.16 12.02
CA ASP A 30 4.93 1.80 11.87
C ASP A 30 3.40 1.82 11.84
N ARG A 31 2.82 1.26 10.78
CA ARG A 31 1.37 1.25 10.56
C ARG A 31 0.62 0.43 11.60
N PHE A 32 1.25 -0.60 12.16
CA PHE A 32 0.63 -1.51 13.12
C PHE A 32 0.77 -1.01 14.55
N THR A 33 2.00 -0.70 14.98
CA THR A 33 2.28 -0.27 16.35
C THR A 33 2.10 1.23 16.58
N LYS A 34 1.97 2.03 15.51
CA LYS A 34 1.94 3.51 15.52
C LYS A 34 3.17 4.16 16.15
N LYS A 35 4.25 3.39 16.36
CA LYS A 35 5.53 3.88 16.85
C LYS A 35 6.31 4.60 15.76
N GLY A 36 7.07 5.63 16.14
CA GLY A 36 7.98 6.33 15.24
C GLY A 36 9.40 5.83 15.37
N TYR A 37 10.12 5.79 14.26
CA TYR A 37 11.52 5.43 14.20
C TYR A 37 12.27 6.47 13.37
N GLN A 38 13.38 7.00 13.89
CA GLN A 38 14.21 7.93 13.13
C GLN A 38 15.05 7.16 12.13
N ILE A 39 14.96 7.53 10.85
CA ILE A 39 15.68 6.88 9.74
C ILE A 39 16.65 7.84 9.06
N GLY A 40 17.72 7.30 8.48
CA GLY A 40 18.63 8.04 7.62
C GLY A 40 18.23 7.97 6.15
N GLN A 41 18.87 8.79 5.30
CA GLN A 41 18.64 8.71 3.84
C GLN A 41 19.03 7.35 3.26
N LYS A 42 20.08 6.71 3.80
CA LYS A 42 20.51 5.36 3.40
C LYS A 42 19.43 4.29 3.59
N ASP A 43 18.50 4.53 4.51
CA ASP A 43 17.44 3.59 4.86
C ASP A 43 16.18 3.76 3.98
N LEU A 44 16.09 4.88 3.24
CA LEU A 44 14.95 5.17 2.34
C LEU A 44 14.87 4.17 1.18
N SER A 45 16.01 3.77 0.62
CA SER A 45 16.06 2.78 -0.47
C SER A 45 15.57 1.42 0.02
N PHE A 46 15.97 1.02 1.22
CA PHE A 46 15.49 -0.21 1.86
C PHE A 46 13.98 -0.16 2.08
N LEU A 47 13.44 0.93 2.64
CA LEU A 47 11.99 1.07 2.85
C LEU A 47 11.20 1.07 1.55
N ARG A 48 11.73 1.69 0.48
CA ARG A 48 11.14 1.64 -0.85
C ARG A 48 11.10 0.21 -1.39
N ASN A 49 12.21 -0.54 -1.28
CA ASN A 49 12.26 -1.94 -1.72
C ASN A 49 11.33 -2.81 -0.88
N PHE A 50 11.28 -2.57 0.43
CA PHE A 50 10.39 -3.27 1.34
C PHE A 50 8.91 -3.01 1.01
N SER A 51 8.56 -1.82 0.50
CA SER A 51 7.20 -1.54 0.02
C SER A 51 6.79 -2.39 -1.19
N LEU A 52 7.76 -2.83 -2.00
CA LEU A 52 7.52 -3.69 -3.17
C LEU A 52 7.25 -5.15 -2.79
N ARG A 53 7.37 -5.55 -1.51
CA ARG A 53 7.15 -6.94 -1.07
C ARG A 53 5.79 -7.50 -1.47
N PHE A 54 4.75 -6.65 -1.48
CA PHE A 54 3.41 -7.04 -1.92
C PHE A 54 3.36 -7.33 -3.42
N LEU A 55 4.07 -6.55 -4.22
CA LEU A 55 4.20 -6.79 -5.66
C LEU A 55 4.96 -8.09 -5.93
N ILE A 56 6.05 -8.33 -5.20
CA ILE A 56 6.84 -9.57 -5.30
C ILE A 56 5.98 -10.77 -4.91
N ALA A 57 5.22 -10.69 -3.81
CA ALA A 57 4.32 -11.75 -3.38
C ALA A 57 3.22 -12.03 -4.41
N LEU A 58 2.65 -10.98 -5.01
CA LEU A 58 1.69 -11.13 -6.10
C LEU A 58 2.32 -11.79 -7.32
N PHE A 59 3.55 -11.42 -7.68
CA PHE A 59 4.28 -12.04 -8.78
C PHE A 59 4.56 -13.53 -8.51
N VAL A 60 4.98 -13.88 -7.30
CA VAL A 60 5.15 -15.27 -6.86
C VAL A 60 3.85 -16.05 -6.98
N TYR A 61 2.71 -15.47 -6.57
CA TYR A 61 1.40 -16.09 -6.73
C TYR A 61 1.07 -16.35 -8.20
N ILE A 62 1.19 -15.31 -9.05
CA ILE A 62 0.85 -15.39 -10.47
C ILE A 62 1.74 -16.41 -11.18
N VAL A 63 3.05 -16.38 -10.95
CA VAL A 63 3.99 -17.34 -11.55
C VAL A 63 3.73 -18.75 -11.05
N GLY A 64 3.52 -18.93 -9.75
CA GLY A 64 3.24 -20.24 -9.16
C GLY A 64 1.98 -20.89 -9.73
N PHE A 65 0.89 -20.13 -9.79
CA PHE A 65 -0.38 -20.63 -10.29
C PHE A 65 -0.40 -20.75 -11.82
N SER A 66 0.03 -19.72 -12.56
CA SER A 66 -0.13 -19.68 -14.02
C SER A 66 0.97 -20.41 -14.80
N LEU A 67 2.22 -20.40 -14.33
CA LEU A 67 3.36 -21.00 -15.05
C LEU A 67 3.76 -22.36 -14.48
N LEU A 68 3.78 -22.49 -13.16
CA LEU A 68 4.19 -23.74 -12.50
C LEU A 68 3.01 -24.71 -12.26
N GLN A 69 1.79 -24.29 -12.60
CA GLN A 69 0.55 -25.08 -12.45
C GLN A 69 0.37 -25.65 -11.03
N ILE A 70 0.85 -24.91 -10.03
CA ILE A 70 0.65 -25.25 -8.62
C ILE A 70 -0.78 -24.88 -8.25
N ASP A 71 -1.44 -25.70 -7.42
CA ASP A 71 -2.78 -25.39 -6.90
C ASP A 71 -2.85 -23.97 -6.32
N TRP A 72 -3.95 -23.27 -6.61
CA TRP A 72 -4.14 -21.86 -6.24
C TRP A 72 -3.94 -21.61 -4.74
N TRP A 73 -4.35 -22.55 -3.88
CA TRP A 73 -4.24 -22.44 -2.43
C TRP A 73 -2.78 -22.59 -1.95
N ILE A 74 -1.98 -23.45 -2.57
CA ILE A 74 -0.55 -23.60 -2.27
C ILE A 74 0.22 -22.37 -2.74
N ALA A 75 -0.07 -21.87 -3.95
CA ALA A 75 0.52 -20.62 -4.45
C ALA A 75 0.18 -19.43 -3.54
N ALA A 76 -1.07 -19.34 -3.08
CA ALA A 76 -1.51 -18.31 -2.15
C ALA A 76 -0.80 -18.41 -0.79
N LEU A 77 -0.71 -19.62 -0.21
CA LEU A 77 0.01 -19.87 1.03
C LEU A 77 1.49 -19.52 0.90
N THR A 78 2.12 -19.84 -0.22
CA THR A 78 3.54 -19.52 -0.47
C THR A 78 3.77 -18.02 -0.54
N ALA A 79 2.91 -17.29 -1.27
CA ALA A 79 2.97 -15.83 -1.35
C ALA A 79 2.73 -15.17 0.03
N LEU A 80 1.73 -15.63 0.77
CA LEU A 80 1.45 -15.16 2.13
C LEU A 80 2.58 -15.47 3.11
N GLY A 81 3.15 -16.68 3.05
CA GLY A 81 4.30 -17.08 3.85
C GLY A 81 5.50 -16.18 3.60
N GLY A 82 5.79 -15.86 2.32
CA GLY A 82 6.83 -14.90 1.95
C GLY A 82 6.58 -13.49 2.51
N LEU A 83 5.33 -13.01 2.49
CA LEU A 83 4.97 -11.73 3.11
C LEU A 83 5.22 -11.74 4.61
N VAL A 84 4.76 -12.78 5.31
CA VAL A 84 4.95 -12.91 6.76
C VAL A 84 6.43 -12.99 7.11
N ALA A 85 7.21 -13.80 6.40
CA ALA A 85 8.65 -13.90 6.59
C ALA A 85 9.34 -12.54 6.38
N SER A 86 8.98 -11.82 5.32
CA SER A 86 9.54 -10.50 5.04
C SER A 86 9.20 -9.46 6.12
N GLU A 87 7.99 -9.50 6.67
CA GLU A 87 7.55 -8.63 7.77
C GLU A 87 8.29 -8.97 9.07
N LEU A 88 8.51 -10.26 9.36
CA LEU A 88 9.29 -10.69 10.51
C LEU A 88 10.75 -10.25 10.40
N LEU A 89 11.38 -10.46 9.25
CA LEU A 89 12.75 -9.99 8.99
C LEU A 89 12.85 -8.47 9.16
N TYR A 90 11.87 -7.73 8.64
CA TYR A 90 11.80 -6.29 8.80
C TYR A 90 11.74 -5.84 10.26
N ARG A 91 10.87 -6.46 11.06
CA ARG A 91 10.70 -6.11 12.48
C ARG A 91 11.94 -6.45 13.30
N ILE A 92 12.49 -7.65 13.10
CA ILE A 92 13.58 -8.17 13.92
C ILE A 92 14.91 -7.54 13.55
N TYR A 93 15.20 -7.35 12.25
CA TYR A 93 16.51 -6.89 11.80
C TYR A 93 16.59 -5.39 11.51
N PHE A 94 15.54 -4.79 10.95
CA PHE A 94 15.57 -3.39 10.53
C PHE A 94 15.02 -2.48 11.62
N LEU A 95 13.76 -2.67 12.06
CA LEU A 95 13.15 -1.79 13.06
C LEU A 95 13.87 -1.83 14.41
N LYS A 96 14.34 -3.01 14.85
CA LYS A 96 15.07 -3.16 16.11
C LYS A 96 16.37 -2.33 16.18
N LYS A 97 16.98 -1.99 15.03
CA LYS A 97 18.21 -1.20 14.96
C LYS A 97 17.98 0.31 14.96
N LEU A 98 16.73 0.75 14.80
CA LEU A 98 16.39 2.16 14.68
C LEU A 98 15.98 2.74 16.04
N PRO A 99 16.40 3.96 16.37
CA PRO A 99 15.97 4.61 17.61
C PRO A 99 14.49 5.00 17.51
N GLU A 100 13.72 4.62 18.53
CA GLU A 100 12.31 4.96 18.67
C GLU A 100 12.17 6.46 19.01
N VAL A 101 11.19 7.12 18.41
CA VAL A 101 10.87 8.53 18.62
C VAL A 101 9.39 8.68 18.90
N THR A 102 9.06 9.55 19.86
CA THR A 102 7.67 9.89 20.18
C THR A 102 7.03 10.64 19.02
N VAL A 103 5.94 10.10 18.47
CA VAL A 103 5.16 10.69 17.38
C VAL A 103 3.85 11.22 17.92
N LYS A 104 3.48 12.45 17.55
CA LYS A 104 2.16 12.99 17.89
C LYS A 104 1.09 12.31 17.04
N LYS A 105 -0.11 12.15 17.57
CA LYS A 105 -1.25 11.55 16.85
C LYS A 105 -1.51 12.23 15.49
N ALA A 106 -1.38 13.56 15.41
CA ALA A 106 -1.54 14.31 14.18
C ALA A 106 -0.51 13.93 13.10
N ASP A 107 0.75 13.75 13.48
CA ASP A 107 1.83 13.36 12.57
C ASP A 107 1.67 11.89 12.12
N ALA A 108 1.22 11.00 13.01
CA ALA A 108 0.90 9.63 12.64
C ALA A 108 -0.30 9.55 11.69
N GLN A 109 -1.28 10.46 11.81
CA GLN A 109 -2.43 10.55 10.92
C GLN A 109 -2.04 11.11 9.54
N SER A 110 -1.12 12.08 9.45
CA SER A 110 -0.74 12.69 8.17
C SER A 110 -0.09 11.68 7.20
N VAL A 111 0.55 10.64 7.74
CA VAL A 111 1.18 9.55 6.98
C VAL A 111 0.34 8.26 6.91
N SER A 112 -0.88 8.30 7.42
CA SER A 112 -1.82 7.19 7.32
C SER A 112 -2.24 6.99 5.87
N TRP A 113 -2.25 5.75 5.38
CA TRP A 113 -2.58 5.42 3.99
C TRP A 113 -3.91 6.06 3.54
N LEU A 114 -4.95 6.02 4.38
CA LEU A 114 -6.24 6.64 4.08
C LEU A 114 -6.12 8.16 3.88
N ASN A 115 -5.42 8.85 4.80
CA ASN A 115 -5.25 10.29 4.71
C ASN A 115 -4.37 10.68 3.52
N VAL A 116 -3.36 9.87 3.19
CA VAL A 116 -2.53 10.10 2.00
C VAL A 116 -3.37 9.99 0.74
N GLN A 117 -4.24 8.98 0.62
CA GLN A 117 -5.12 8.85 -0.54
C GLN A 117 -6.13 10.00 -0.64
N ILE A 118 -6.77 10.37 0.46
CA ILE A 118 -7.83 11.39 0.48
C ILE A 118 -7.27 12.83 0.38
N SER A 119 -6.03 13.05 0.81
CA SER A 119 -5.40 14.38 0.77
C SER A 119 -4.95 14.82 -0.63
N GLU A 120 -5.00 13.94 -1.63
CA GLU A 120 -4.65 14.24 -3.02
C GLU A 120 -5.50 15.36 -3.64
N ASP A 121 -4.94 16.04 -4.64
CA ASP A 121 -5.65 17.11 -5.35
C ASP A 121 -7.00 16.62 -5.90
N LYS A 122 -8.03 17.48 -5.81
CA LYS A 122 -9.40 17.17 -6.22
C LYS A 122 -9.48 16.72 -7.68
N ALA A 123 -8.69 17.34 -8.56
CA ALA A 123 -8.60 16.93 -9.96
C ALA A 123 -8.03 15.52 -10.12
N LYS A 124 -6.97 15.18 -9.37
CA LYS A 124 -6.36 13.83 -9.37
C LYS A 124 -7.31 12.79 -8.77
N LEU A 125 -8.00 13.11 -7.67
CA LEU A 125 -9.03 12.26 -7.07
C LEU A 125 -10.18 11.97 -8.03
N ARG A 126 -10.67 12.98 -8.75
CA ARG A 126 -11.73 12.82 -9.76
C ARG A 126 -11.28 11.91 -10.89
N ASN A 127 -10.07 12.12 -11.42
CA ASN A 127 -9.53 11.26 -12.49
C ASN A 127 -9.38 9.81 -12.00
N LYS A 128 -8.83 9.60 -10.80
CA LYS A 128 -8.77 8.27 -10.18
C LYS A 128 -10.15 7.65 -10.03
N LEU A 129 -11.14 8.40 -9.55
CA LEU A 129 -12.51 7.90 -9.40
C LEU A 129 -13.08 7.44 -10.73
N MET A 130 -12.88 8.21 -11.81
CA MET A 130 -13.32 7.82 -13.16
C MET A 130 -12.60 6.56 -13.64
N THR A 131 -11.27 6.50 -13.52
CA THR A 131 -10.48 5.35 -13.99
C THR A 131 -10.81 4.08 -13.22
N PHE A 132 -10.79 4.14 -11.89
CA PHE A 132 -11.09 2.98 -11.04
C PHE A 132 -12.57 2.61 -11.10
N GLY A 133 -13.48 3.59 -11.18
CA GLY A 133 -14.91 3.32 -11.38
C GLY A 133 -15.19 2.62 -12.70
N LEU A 134 -14.58 3.07 -13.80
CA LEU A 134 -14.68 2.40 -15.10
C LEU A 134 -14.11 0.97 -15.03
N LEU A 135 -12.94 0.79 -14.41
CA LEU A 135 -12.33 -0.52 -14.22
C LEU A 135 -13.23 -1.45 -13.38
N THR A 136 -13.87 -0.95 -12.32
CA THR A 136 -14.84 -1.69 -11.51
C THR A 136 -16.01 -2.18 -12.35
N ILE A 137 -16.56 -1.33 -13.23
CA ILE A 137 -17.69 -1.70 -14.10
C ILE A 137 -17.27 -2.75 -15.12
N ILE A 138 -16.15 -2.52 -15.83
CA ILE A 138 -15.65 -3.44 -16.87
C ILE A 138 -15.33 -4.81 -16.28
N SER A 139 -14.62 -4.85 -15.15
CA SER A 139 -14.28 -6.12 -14.48
C SER A 139 -15.54 -6.86 -14.01
N PHE A 140 -16.53 -6.16 -13.47
CA PHE A 140 -17.80 -6.78 -13.07
C PHE A 140 -18.52 -7.44 -14.25
N VAL A 141 -18.59 -6.74 -15.38
CA VAL A 141 -19.17 -7.27 -16.62
C VAL A 141 -18.42 -8.54 -17.06
N PHE A 142 -17.08 -8.52 -17.10
CA PHE A 142 -16.30 -9.71 -17.45
C PHE A 142 -16.56 -10.91 -16.54
N ILE A 143 -16.72 -10.69 -15.23
CA ILE A 143 -17.03 -11.77 -14.29
C ILE A 143 -18.35 -12.47 -14.64
N ILE A 144 -19.38 -11.70 -15.02
CA ILE A 144 -20.69 -12.25 -15.40
C ILE A 144 -20.59 -13.05 -16.71
N PHE A 145 -19.83 -12.56 -17.70
CA PHE A 145 -19.78 -13.17 -19.03
C PHE A 145 -18.80 -14.34 -19.17
N ALA A 146 -17.73 -14.37 -18.37
CA ALA A 146 -16.62 -15.29 -18.58
C ALA A 146 -16.86 -16.73 -18.10
N ASN A 147 -18.01 -17.00 -17.44
CA ASN A 147 -18.39 -18.33 -16.92
C ASN A 147 -17.22 -19.08 -16.26
N TYR A 148 -16.54 -18.39 -15.34
CA TYR A 148 -15.33 -18.90 -14.70
C TYR A 148 -15.60 -20.17 -13.90
N GLN A 149 -14.63 -21.09 -13.91
CA GLN A 149 -14.58 -22.18 -12.91
C GLN A 149 -14.51 -21.59 -11.49
N ASN A 150 -15.02 -22.33 -10.50
CA ASN A 150 -15.19 -21.85 -9.11
C ASN A 150 -13.94 -21.18 -8.51
N GLU A 151 -12.75 -21.70 -8.81
CA GLU A 151 -11.47 -21.18 -8.29
C GLU A 151 -11.13 -19.79 -8.84
N TYR A 152 -11.37 -19.58 -10.14
CA TYR A 152 -11.19 -18.30 -10.81
C TYR A 152 -12.30 -17.30 -10.44
N LEU A 153 -13.52 -17.79 -10.22
CA LEU A 153 -14.63 -16.96 -9.78
C LEU A 153 -14.34 -16.34 -8.40
N PHE A 154 -13.81 -17.13 -7.46
CA PHE A 154 -13.49 -16.65 -6.12
C PHE A 154 -12.40 -15.57 -6.13
N THR A 155 -11.33 -15.79 -6.89
CA THR A 155 -10.24 -14.81 -7.02
C THR A 155 -10.70 -13.53 -7.70
N MET A 156 -11.54 -13.63 -8.72
CA MET A 156 -12.14 -12.47 -9.38
C MET A 156 -13.14 -11.72 -8.48
N ALA A 157 -13.95 -12.43 -7.70
CA ALA A 157 -14.84 -11.82 -6.72
C ALA A 157 -14.08 -11.06 -5.63
N ALA A 158 -12.97 -11.62 -5.14
CA ALA A 158 -12.10 -10.93 -4.19
C ALA A 158 -11.47 -9.66 -4.79
N PHE A 159 -11.01 -9.73 -6.04
CA PHE A 159 -10.50 -8.58 -6.78
C PHE A 159 -11.60 -7.50 -6.98
N GLN A 160 -12.82 -7.92 -7.30
CA GLN A 160 -13.97 -7.03 -7.46
C GLN A 160 -14.30 -6.31 -6.15
N ALA A 161 -14.35 -7.02 -5.03
CA ALA A 161 -14.58 -6.44 -3.71
C ALA A 161 -13.52 -5.40 -3.36
N TYR A 162 -12.24 -5.68 -3.68
CA TYR A 162 -11.15 -4.72 -3.51
C TYR A 162 -11.36 -3.45 -4.34
N LEU A 163 -11.71 -3.59 -5.62
CA LEU A 163 -11.97 -2.44 -6.49
C LEU A 163 -13.13 -1.58 -5.97
N PHE A 164 -14.24 -2.19 -5.54
CA PHE A 164 -15.36 -1.47 -4.95
C PHE A 164 -14.96 -0.71 -3.69
N PHE A 165 -14.24 -1.37 -2.78
CA PHE A 165 -13.75 -0.73 -1.56
C PHE A 165 -12.86 0.47 -1.87
N TYR A 166 -11.90 0.30 -2.78
CA TYR A 166 -10.94 1.36 -3.14
C TYR A 166 -11.63 2.55 -3.83
N THR A 167 -12.54 2.29 -4.77
CA THR A 167 -13.37 3.33 -5.42
C THR A 167 -14.22 4.07 -4.38
N GLY A 168 -14.80 3.35 -3.41
CA GLY A 168 -15.55 3.95 -2.29
C GLY A 168 -14.71 4.87 -1.41
N VAL A 169 -13.47 4.47 -1.07
CA VAL A 169 -12.53 5.31 -0.30
C VAL A 169 -12.21 6.61 -1.06
N ILE A 170 -11.98 6.53 -2.37
CA ILE A 170 -11.73 7.70 -3.22
C ILE A 170 -12.96 8.60 -3.28
N ALA A 171 -14.15 8.03 -3.47
CA ALA A 171 -15.40 8.77 -3.51
C ALA A 171 -15.63 9.53 -2.18
N TYR A 172 -15.47 8.85 -1.04
CA TYR A 172 -15.55 9.48 0.27
C TYR A 172 -14.57 10.65 0.41
N GLY A 173 -13.33 10.48 -0.05
CA GLY A 173 -12.31 11.53 -0.04
C GLY A 173 -12.67 12.75 -0.89
N LEU A 174 -13.34 12.52 -2.02
CA LEU A 174 -13.84 13.58 -2.90
C LEU A 174 -15.00 14.34 -2.25
N PHE A 175 -15.97 13.64 -1.66
CA PHE A 175 -17.12 14.25 -0.98
C PHE A 175 -16.71 15.08 0.25
N LYS A 176 -15.73 14.63 1.01
CA LYS A 176 -15.20 15.37 2.18
C LYS A 176 -14.57 16.73 1.80
N LYS A 177 -14.20 16.92 0.54
CA LYS A 177 -13.58 18.17 0.03
C LYS A 177 -14.56 19.11 -0.67
N ASN A 178 -15.82 18.73 -0.80
CA ASN A 178 -16.92 19.63 -1.19
C ASN A 178 -17.53 20.26 0.06
#